data_AF-A0A932ZSG2-F1
#
_entry.id   AF-A0A932ZSG2-F1
#
_cell.length_a   1.000
_cell.length_b   1.000
_cell.length_c   1.000
_cell.angle_alpha   90.00
_cell.angle_beta   90.00
_cell.angle_gamma   90.00
#
_symmetry.space_group_name_H-M   'P 1'
#
loop_
_entity.id
_entity.type
_entity.pdbx_description
1 polymer ?
#
loop_
_entity_poly.entity_id
_entity_poly.type
_entity_poly.pdbx_seq_one_letter_code
_entity_poly.pdbx_strand_id
1 'polypeptide(L)' 'MPASCAICGKTGSFGNTITTRGEPKRKGGFGLKVTGINRRRWQPNLHKQRVIVNGAKRRLRICARCIKSDTVQ' A
#
# COMPACT_ATOMS: atom_id res chain seq x y z
N MET A 1 1.52 -2.16 17.46
CA MET A 1 0.91 -1.03 16.72
C MET A 1 1.20 -1.20 15.23
N PRO A 2 0.22 -1.07 14.33
CA PRO A 2 0.47 -1.17 12.89
C PRO A 2 1.47 -0.10 12.47
N ALA A 3 2.34 -0.42 11.51
CA ALA A 3 3.21 0.58 10.91
C ALA A 3 2.32 1.60 10.20
N SER A 4 2.12 2.76 10.83
CA SER A 4 1.35 3.88 10.31
C SER A 4 2.27 5.00 9.89
N CYS A 5 1.80 5.82 8.94
CA CYS A 5 2.49 7.06 8.60
C CYS A 5 2.26 8.09 9.71
N ALA A 6 3.34 8.73 10.18
CA ALA A 6 3.26 9.77 11.21
C ALA A 6 2.56 11.05 10.75
N ILE A 7 2.45 11.29 9.44
CA ILE A 7 1.89 12.52 8.86
C ILE A 7 0.43 12.32 8.45
N CYS A 8 0.17 11.30 7.62
CA CYS A 8 -1.16 11.07 7.04
C CYS A 8 -1.94 9.92 7.69
N GLY A 9 -1.39 9.28 8.73
CA GLY A 9 -2.07 8.20 9.46
C GLY A 9 -2.31 6.90 8.67
N LYS A 10 -1.84 6.80 7.41
CA LYS A 10 -2.07 5.62 6.57
C LYS A 10 -1.62 4.34 7.26
N THR A 11 -2.55 3.41 7.42
CA THR A 11 -2.34 2.06 7.94
C THR A 11 -2.42 1.03 6.81
N GLY A 12 -2.01 -0.19 7.10
CA GLY A 12 -2.18 -1.31 6.16
C GLY A 12 -3.65 -1.69 6.03
N SER A 13 -4.09 -1.93 4.79
CA SER A 13 -5.42 -2.45 4.49
C SER A 13 -5.38 -3.95 4.23
N PHE A 14 -6.53 -4.61 4.36
CA PHE A 14 -6.67 -6.04 4.04
C PHE A 14 -7.35 -6.20 2.68
N GLY A 15 -6.98 -7.28 2.00
CA GLY A 15 -7.52 -7.63 0.69
C GLY A 15 -7.42 -9.11 0.41
N ASN A 16 -7.86 -9.50 -0.78
CA ASN A 16 -7.75 -10.87 -1.26
C ASN A 16 -6.82 -10.93 -2.48
N THR A 17 -6.02 -11.98 -2.57
CA THR A 17 -5.39 -12.42 -3.81
C THR A 17 -6.34 -13.41 -4.46
N ILE A 18 -6.84 -13.07 -5.65
CA ILE A 18 -7.75 -13.91 -6.43
C ILE A 18 -6.95 -14.55 -7.55
N THR A 19 -6.87 -15.87 -7.54
CA THR A 19 -6.23 -16.64 -8.61
C THR A 19 -7.30 -17.09 -9.59
N THR A 20 -7.20 -16.62 -10.84
CA THR A 20 -8.10 -17.02 -11.94
C THR A 20 -7.37 -17.91 -12.95
N ARG A 21 -8.10 -18.82 -13.59
CA ARG A 21 -7.62 -19.72 -14.65
C ARG A 21 -8.57 -19.71 -15.85
N GLY A 22 -8.05 -20.15 -16.99
CA GLY A 22 -8.76 -20.16 -18.27
C GLY A 22 -8.50 -18.90 -19.09
N GLU A 23 -9.18 -18.79 -20.22
CA GLU A 23 -9.03 -17.66 -21.13
C GLU A 23 -10.17 -16.65 -20.95
N PRO A 24 -9.88 -15.32 -20.92
CA PRO A 24 -10.91 -14.31 -20.82
C PRO A 24 -11.90 -14.34 -21.98
N LYS A 25 -13.20 -14.13 -21.70
CA LYS A 25 -14.24 -14.03 -22.74
C LYS A 25 -13.92 -13.00 -23.82
N ARG A 26 -13.29 -11.88 -23.43
CA ARG A 26 -12.85 -10.82 -24.36
C ARG A 26 -11.85 -11.28 -25.44
N LYS A 27 -11.20 -12.43 -25.26
CA LYS A 27 -10.29 -13.04 -26.24
C LYS A 27 -10.93 -14.18 -27.04
N GLY A 28 -12.24 -14.42 -26.86
CA GLY A 28 -12.94 -15.54 -27.48
C GLY A 28 -12.92 -16.85 -26.66
N GLY A 29 -12.32 -16.83 -25.47
CA GLY A 29 -12.35 -17.98 -24.55
C GLY A 29 -13.68 -18.16 -23.81
N PHE A 30 -13.88 -19.33 -23.19
CA PHE A 30 -15.09 -19.63 -22.39
C PHE A 30 -15.26 -18.73 -21.14
N GLY A 31 -14.16 -18.20 -20.63
CA GLY A 31 -14.13 -17.25 -19.50
C GLY A 31 -13.18 -17.66 -18.37
N LEU A 32 -12.74 -16.65 -17.61
CA LEU A 32 -11.92 -16.84 -16.41
C LEU A 32 -12.75 -17.47 -15.29
N LYS A 33 -12.22 -18.50 -14.64
CA LYS A 33 -12.79 -19.13 -13.44
C LYS A 33 -11.89 -18.86 -12.24
N VAL A 34 -12.49 -18.59 -11.09
CA VAL A 34 -11.76 -18.39 -9.83
C VAL A 34 -11.38 -19.76 -9.28
N THR A 35 -10.09 -19.99 -9.06
CA THR A 35 -9.56 -21.26 -8.53
C THR A 35 -9.11 -21.13 -7.08
N GLY A 36 -8.86 -19.91 -6.59
CA GLY A 36 -8.46 -19.70 -5.21
C GLY A 36 -8.62 -18.25 -4.78
N ILE A 37 -8.92 -18.07 -3.48
CA ILE A 37 -9.06 -16.77 -2.83
C ILE A 37 -8.28 -16.85 -1.51
N ASN A 38 -7.15 -16.14 -1.44
CA ASN A 38 -6.31 -16.07 -0.24
C ASN A 38 -6.32 -14.67 0.35
N ARG A 39 -6.36 -14.54 1.68
CA ARG A 39 -6.26 -13.23 2.34
C ARG A 39 -4.83 -12.69 2.25
N ARG A 40 -4.68 -11.40 1.96
CA ARG A 40 -3.40 -10.66 1.96
C ARG A 40 -3.53 -9.33 2.69
N ARG A 41 -2.40 -8.79 3.12
CA ARG A 41 -2.30 -7.46 3.72
C ARG A 41 -1.55 -6.53 2.77
N TRP A 42 -2.15 -5.38 2.46
CA TRP A 42 -1.49 -4.29 1.74
C TRP A 42 -0.84 -3.36 2.75
N GLN A 43 0.49 -3.32 2.78
CA GLN A 43 1.23 -2.42 3.65
C GLN A 43 1.56 -1.11 2.89
N PRO A 44 1.39 0.06 3.52
CA PRO A 44 1.88 1.30 2.95
C PRO A 44 3.41 1.25 2.85
N ASN A 45 3.98 1.80 1.77
CA ASN A 45 5.42 1.93 1.61
C ASN A 45 5.94 3.02 2.57
N LEU A 46 6.35 2.60 3.76
CA LEU A 46 6.82 3.45 4.85
C LEU A 46 8.35 3.45 4.90
N HIS A 47 8.92 4.65 4.82
CA HIS A 47 10.35 4.89 4.92
C HIS A 47 10.69 5.58 6.24
N LYS A 48 11.86 5.28 6.80
CA LYS A 48 12.38 5.99 7.97
C LYS A 48 13.24 7.15 7.48
N GLN A 49 12.82 8.38 7.73
CA GLN A 49 13.57 9.57 7.30
C GLN A 49 13.64 10.62 8.43
N ARG A 50 14.66 11.47 8.35
CA ARG A 50 14.78 12.69 9.15
C ARG A 50 14.00 13.80 8.46
N VAL A 51 13.08 14.41 9.19
CA VAL A 51 12.20 15.48 8.69
C VAL A 51 12.01 16.53 9.77
N ILE A 52 11.83 17.77 9.36
CA ILE A 52 11.53 18.89 10.24
C ILE A 52 10.01 18.90 10.40
N VAL A 53 9.54 18.57 11.60
CA VAL A 53 8.13 18.67 11.95
C VAL A 53 8.02 19.75 13.01
N ASN A 54 7.32 20.83 12.72
CA ASN A 54 7.14 21.99 13.61
C ASN A 54 8.48 22.58 14.10
N GLY A 55 9.46 22.75 13.20
CA GLY A 55 10.77 23.34 13.50
C GLY A 55 11.80 22.42 14.15
N ALA A 56 11.41 21.21 14.58
CA ALA A 56 12.32 20.24 15.18
C ALA A 56 12.63 19.08 14.22
N LYS A 57 13.93 18.77 14.03
CA LYS A 57 14.38 17.60 13.26
C LYS A 57 14.07 16.32 14.04
N ARG A 58 13.17 15.48 13.52
CA ARG A 58 12.79 14.18 14.12
C ARG A 58 12.92 13.05 13.11
N ARG A 59 13.16 11.83 13.61
CA ARG A 59 13.14 10.60 12.80
C ARG A 59 11.74 9.99 12.86
N LEU A 60 11.06 9.91 11.72
CA LEU A 60 9.68 9.42 11.64
C LEU A 60 9.53 8.37 10.52
N ARG A 61 8.49 7.54 10.63
CA ARG A 61 8.05 6.64 9.55
C ARG A 61 7.06 7.39 8.67
N ILE A 62 7.42 7.60 7.41
CA ILE A 62 6.68 8.44 6.48
C ILE A 62 6.33 7.65 5.23
N CYS A 63 5.14 7.90 4.70
CA CYS A 63 4.68 7.27 3.48
C CYS A 63 5.41 7.83 2.25
N ALA A 64 5.74 7.00 1.26
CA ALA A 64 6.40 7.48 0.03
C ALA A 64 5.62 8.61 -0.68
N ARG A 65 4.27 8.61 -0.60
CA ARG A 65 3.43 9.70 -1.16
C ARG A 65 3.65 11.03 -0.43
N CYS A 66 3.87 10.98 0.88
CA CYS A 66 4.07 12.13 1.74
C CYS A 66 5.47 12.73 1.53
N ILE A 67 6.45 11.86 1.27
CA ILE A 67 7.81 12.26 0.86
C ILE A 67 7.76 12.95 -0.50
N LYS A 68 7.00 12.39 -1.45
CA LYS A 68 6.87 12.94 -2.82
C LYS A 68 6.14 14.29 -2.88
N SER A 69 5.28 14.60 -1.91
CA SER A 69 4.45 15.81 -1.95
C SER A 69 5.11 17.04 -1.35
N ASP A 70 6.43 17.03 -1.10
CA ASP A 70 7.23 18.08 -0.45
C ASP A 70 6.60 18.66 0.84
N THR A 71 5.67 17.92 1.43
CA THR A 71 4.96 18.30 2.67
C THR A 71 5.88 18.16 3.89
N VAL A 72 7.11 17.70 3.66
CA VAL A 72 8.11 17.41 4.67
C VAL A 72 9.46 17.83 4.13
N GLN A 73 9.95 18.98 4.60
CA GLN A 73 11.35 19.41 4.51
C GLN A 73 12.09 19.11 5.83
#